data_AF-A0A373JB33-F1
#
_entry.id   AF-A0A373JB33-F1
#
_cell.length_a   1.000
_cell.length_b   1.000
_cell.length_c   1.000
_cell.angle_alpha   90.00
_cell.angle_beta   90.00
_cell.angle_gamma   90.00
#
_symmetry.space_group_name_H-M   'P 1'
#
loop_
_entity.id
_entity.type
_entity.pdbx_description
1 polymer ?
#
loop_
_entity_poly.entity_id
_entity_poly.type
_entity_poly.pdbx_seq_one_letter_code
_entity_poly.pdbx_strand_id
1 'polypeptide(L)'
;MGLILPQKVKIKWTPTTRQYYESKGYIYTNFSEEFEVNAEDLTKGSSTPVNIKCDFCGSEKQMPYKDYLKLRSNLYCCPKCLSHKKKYRDKNGILCFVEVPYRNKEWLYNEYIVKNRTAQEIAEENSINLRTLREWISKFELTKKRDLKQELPKEKIYTMYFIQHMTSEEIGKQYNLCGNTVISLLKEYGYEIPTRSELIRTYYNQKGGYEKVRKTQSTIENRIKSSCRQRGISIKDFNGFSTTEAHMARNNTYYKEWVQKVFERDNYTCQCCGKRGGKLNAHHLYNFSKYVKLRYDINNGITFCEQCHLIKYPNSFHSIYGEKNNTPEQVNEFIQKYTKKL
;
A
#
# COMPACT_ATOMS: atom_id res chain seq x y z
N MET A 1 -54.66 -2.08 -16.27
CA MET A 1 -54.41 -1.25 -15.07
C MET A 1 -53.78 -2.16 -14.02
N GLY A 2 -52.88 -1.65 -13.17
CA GLY A 2 -52.30 -2.45 -12.07
C GLY A 2 -53.38 -3.12 -11.22
N LEU A 3 -53.09 -4.25 -10.60
CA LEU A 3 -54.09 -5.01 -9.85
C LEU A 3 -54.53 -4.22 -8.60
N ILE A 4 -55.59 -3.42 -8.73
CA ILE A 4 -56.47 -3.18 -7.59
C ILE A 4 -57.07 -4.54 -7.26
N LEU A 5 -56.85 -5.03 -6.05
CA LEU A 5 -57.49 -6.27 -5.64
C LEU A 5 -59.01 -6.01 -5.64
N PRO A 6 -59.84 -6.90 -6.22
CA PRO A 6 -61.29 -6.82 -6.09
C PRO A 6 -61.63 -6.66 -4.61
N GLN A 7 -62.15 -5.49 -4.25
CA GLN A 7 -62.38 -5.13 -2.86
C GLN A 7 -63.57 -4.17 -2.76
N LYS A 8 -64.28 -4.28 -1.65
CA LYS A 8 -65.27 -3.31 -1.23
C LYS A 8 -64.65 -2.39 -0.19
N VAL A 9 -64.88 -1.09 -0.33
CA VAL A 9 -64.42 -0.07 0.61
C VAL A 9 -65.61 0.64 1.22
N LYS A 10 -65.51 1.00 2.50
CA LYS A 10 -66.53 1.78 3.21
C LYS A 10 -66.33 3.27 2.94
N ILE A 11 -67.37 3.93 2.46
CA ILE A 11 -67.40 5.39 2.27
C ILE A 11 -68.66 5.99 2.86
N LYS A 12 -68.67 7.29 3.11
CA LYS A 12 -69.84 8.01 3.64
C LYS A 12 -70.65 8.65 2.52
N TRP A 13 -71.97 8.65 2.65
CA TRP A 13 -72.84 9.45 1.79
C TRP A 13 -72.57 10.94 1.99
N THR A 14 -72.17 11.64 0.93
CA THR A 14 -72.05 13.09 0.91
C THR A 14 -72.98 13.69 -0.14
N PRO A 15 -73.43 14.96 0.03
CA PRO A 15 -74.25 15.64 -0.96
C PRO A 15 -73.61 15.69 -2.35
N THR A 16 -72.27 15.80 -2.41
CA THR A 16 -71.52 15.95 -3.67
C THR A 16 -71.34 14.64 -4.43
N THR A 17 -71.34 13.49 -3.74
CA THR A 17 -71.14 12.18 -4.39
C THR A 17 -72.41 11.34 -4.48
N ARG A 18 -73.52 11.78 -3.87
CA ARG A 18 -74.79 11.03 -3.82
C ARG A 18 -75.30 10.65 -5.21
N GLN A 19 -75.55 11.63 -6.07
CA GLN A 19 -76.09 11.41 -7.42
C GLN A 19 -75.21 10.46 -8.25
N TYR A 20 -73.89 10.55 -8.07
CA TYR A 20 -72.94 9.67 -8.75
C TYR A 20 -73.12 8.21 -8.34
N TYR A 21 -73.20 7.91 -7.03
CA TYR A 21 -73.38 6.53 -6.57
C TYR A 21 -74.80 6.00 -6.81
N GLU A 22 -75.84 6.83 -6.73
CA GLU A 22 -77.20 6.46 -7.17
C GLU A 22 -77.21 6.05 -8.66
N SER A 23 -76.50 6.79 -9.53
CA SER A 23 -76.38 6.45 -10.97
C SER A 23 -75.66 5.12 -11.24
N LYS A 24 -74.86 4.66 -10.28
CA LYS A 24 -74.13 3.38 -10.31
C LYS A 24 -74.93 2.22 -9.69
N GLY A 25 -76.14 2.48 -9.20
CA GLY A 25 -77.05 1.47 -8.64
C GLY A 25 -76.97 1.31 -7.12
N TYR A 26 -76.27 2.18 -6.40
CA TYR A 26 -76.22 2.15 -4.93
C TYR A 26 -77.44 2.87 -4.33
N ILE A 27 -78.08 2.27 -3.33
CA ILE A 27 -79.30 2.81 -2.70
C ILE A 27 -78.93 3.80 -1.61
N TYR A 28 -79.39 5.05 -1.74
CA TYR A 28 -79.21 6.08 -0.73
C TYR A 28 -80.00 5.79 0.55
N THR A 29 -79.35 5.94 1.70
CA THR A 29 -79.96 5.76 3.03
C THR A 29 -80.06 7.11 3.75
N ASN A 30 -78.94 7.60 4.29
CA ASN A 30 -78.84 8.88 4.97
C ASN A 30 -77.44 9.50 4.78
N PHE A 31 -77.35 10.83 4.89
CA PHE A 31 -76.06 11.52 4.82
C PHE A 31 -75.18 11.16 6.01
N SER A 32 -73.86 11.10 5.79
CA SER A 32 -72.84 10.66 6.75
C SER A 32 -72.89 9.20 7.19
N GLU A 33 -73.89 8.43 6.75
CA GLU A 33 -73.93 6.98 6.93
C GLU A 33 -72.91 6.30 6.00
N GLU A 34 -72.28 5.24 6.50
CA GLU A 34 -71.29 4.46 5.75
C GLU A 34 -71.95 3.36 4.92
N PHE A 35 -71.51 3.19 3.69
CA PHE A 35 -71.94 2.11 2.80
C PHE A 35 -70.74 1.51 2.06
N GLU A 36 -70.90 0.27 1.60
CA GLU A 36 -69.86 -0.46 0.87
C GLU A 36 -69.96 -0.22 -0.62
N VAL A 37 -68.85 0.20 -1.22
CA VAL A 37 -68.73 0.49 -2.65
C VAL A 37 -67.58 -0.33 -3.24
N ASN A 38 -67.78 -0.87 -4.44
CA ASN A 38 -66.71 -1.52 -5.17
C ASN A 38 -65.61 -0.49 -5.47
N ALA A 39 -64.34 -0.82 -5.24
CA ALA A 39 -63.26 0.14 -5.42
C ALA A 39 -63.16 0.71 -6.86
N GLU A 40 -63.66 -0.02 -7.87
CA GLU A 40 -63.76 0.42 -9.27
C GLU A 40 -64.83 1.51 -9.50
N ASP A 41 -65.84 1.57 -8.64
CA ASP A 41 -66.90 2.57 -8.70
C ASP A 41 -66.57 3.84 -7.91
N LEU A 42 -65.38 3.94 -7.30
CA LEU A 42 -64.97 5.16 -6.62
C LEU A 42 -64.84 6.34 -7.60
N THR A 43 -65.24 7.53 -7.16
CA THR A 43 -64.98 8.75 -7.92
C THR A 43 -63.49 8.95 -8.16
N LYS A 44 -63.10 9.46 -9.34
CA LYS A 44 -61.68 9.65 -9.73
C LYS A 44 -60.86 10.49 -8.75
N GLY A 45 -61.50 11.38 -7.99
CA GLY A 45 -60.88 12.24 -6.98
C GLY A 45 -60.85 11.67 -5.57
N SER A 46 -61.37 10.45 -5.34
CA SER A 46 -61.53 9.87 -3.99
C SER A 46 -60.20 9.70 -3.26
N SER A 47 -60.13 10.19 -2.02
CA SER A 47 -59.01 9.96 -1.09
C SER A 47 -59.12 8.63 -0.34
N THR A 48 -60.18 7.85 -0.56
CA THR A 48 -60.43 6.58 0.15
C THR A 48 -59.26 5.61 -0.10
N PRO A 49 -58.67 5.03 0.95
CA PRO A 49 -57.58 4.07 0.79
C PRO A 49 -58.08 2.79 0.15
N VAL A 50 -57.33 2.29 -0.83
CA VAL A 50 -57.54 1.00 -1.49
C VAL A 50 -56.31 0.13 -1.31
N ASN A 51 -56.51 -1.17 -1.09
CA ASN A 51 -55.45 -2.17 -1.03
C ASN A 51 -54.91 -2.44 -2.44
N ILE A 52 -53.59 -2.35 -2.59
CA ILE A 52 -52.87 -2.64 -3.83
C ILE A 52 -51.76 -3.64 -3.56
N LYS A 53 -51.48 -4.49 -4.55
CA LYS A 53 -50.45 -5.53 -4.46
C LYS A 53 -49.26 -5.16 -5.34
N CYS A 54 -48.05 -5.31 -4.80
CA CYS A 54 -46.82 -5.15 -5.59
C CYS A 54 -46.70 -6.30 -6.60
N ASP A 55 -46.53 -5.98 -7.88
CA ASP A 55 -46.41 -6.99 -8.95
C ASP A 55 -45.07 -7.75 -8.91
N PHE A 56 -44.10 -7.30 -8.09
CA PHE A 56 -42.76 -7.89 -8.04
C PHE A 56 -42.53 -8.80 -6.83
N CYS A 57 -43.03 -8.43 -5.65
CA CYS A 57 -42.84 -9.21 -4.42
C CYS A 57 -44.16 -9.66 -3.79
N GLY A 58 -45.31 -9.25 -4.33
CA GLY A 58 -46.62 -9.58 -3.80
C GLY A 58 -46.99 -8.86 -2.50
N SER A 59 -46.15 -7.96 -1.97
CA SER A 59 -46.48 -7.21 -0.75
C SER A 59 -47.70 -6.31 -0.95
N GLU A 60 -48.61 -6.32 0.02
CA GLU A 60 -49.81 -5.48 0.02
C GLU A 60 -49.57 -4.14 0.70
N LYS A 61 -50.18 -3.07 0.18
CA LYS A 61 -50.12 -1.73 0.76
C LYS A 61 -51.42 -0.98 0.50
N GLN A 62 -51.80 -0.06 1.38
CA GLN A 62 -52.89 0.89 1.14
C GLN A 62 -52.40 2.18 0.49
N MET A 63 -53.17 2.71 -0.46
CA MET A 63 -53.00 4.08 -0.97
C MET A 63 -54.33 4.72 -1.37
N PRO A 64 -54.43 6.06 -1.39
CA PRO A 64 -55.62 6.74 -1.88
C PRO A 64 -55.96 6.39 -3.34
N TYR A 65 -57.24 6.15 -3.63
CA TYR A 65 -57.70 5.78 -4.98
C TYR A 65 -57.28 6.78 -6.07
N LYS A 66 -57.37 8.09 -5.78
CA LYS A 66 -56.90 9.15 -6.69
C LYS A 66 -55.41 9.03 -7.05
N ASP A 67 -54.57 8.55 -6.15
CA ASP A 67 -53.12 8.42 -6.38
C ASP A 67 -52.80 7.14 -7.14
N TYR A 68 -53.57 6.07 -6.90
CA TYR A 68 -53.53 4.86 -7.73
C TYR A 68 -53.83 5.18 -9.21
N LEU A 69 -54.88 5.96 -9.49
CA LEU A 69 -55.22 6.37 -10.86
C LEU A 69 -54.11 7.20 -11.54
N LYS A 70 -53.28 7.93 -10.78
CA LYS A 70 -52.16 8.71 -11.32
C LYS A 70 -50.98 7.85 -11.78
N LEU A 71 -50.89 6.58 -11.35
CA LEU A 71 -49.75 5.72 -11.69
C LEU A 71 -49.62 5.49 -13.20
N ARG A 72 -50.72 5.58 -13.97
CA ARG A 72 -50.77 5.39 -15.44
C ARG A 72 -49.92 4.20 -15.91
N SER A 73 -49.93 3.13 -15.12
CA SER A 73 -49.15 1.91 -15.33
C SER A 73 -50.02 0.69 -15.09
N ASN A 74 -49.67 -0.40 -15.76
CA ASN A 74 -50.19 -1.72 -15.45
C ASN A 74 -49.42 -2.41 -14.31
N LEU A 75 -48.35 -1.79 -13.79
CA LEU A 75 -47.49 -2.35 -12.77
C LEU A 75 -47.34 -1.40 -11.58
N TYR A 76 -47.47 -1.95 -10.37
CA TYR A 76 -47.16 -1.31 -9.11
C TYR A 76 -45.91 -1.95 -8.47
N CYS A 77 -44.95 -1.09 -8.12
CA CYS A 77 -43.72 -1.47 -7.44
C CYS A 77 -43.67 -0.84 -6.06
N CYS A 78 -43.59 -1.67 -5.01
CA CYS A 78 -43.46 -1.16 -3.65
C CYS A 78 -42.09 -0.50 -3.41
N PRO A 79 -41.93 0.36 -2.38
CA PRO A 79 -40.68 1.06 -2.12
C PRO A 79 -39.46 0.14 -1.96
N LYS A 80 -39.65 -1.06 -1.38
CA LYS A 80 -38.59 -2.08 -1.23
C LYS A 80 -38.14 -2.63 -2.57
N CYS A 81 -39.06 -2.93 -3.49
CA CYS A 81 -38.71 -3.36 -4.84
C CYS A 81 -38.10 -2.23 -5.67
N LEU A 82 -38.58 -1.00 -5.47
CA LEU A 82 -38.04 0.17 -6.15
C LEU A 82 -36.60 0.48 -5.72
N SER A 83 -36.15 0.03 -4.54
CA SER A 83 -34.77 0.25 -4.09
C SER A 83 -33.74 -0.38 -5.03
N HIS A 84 -34.09 -1.51 -5.64
CA HIS A 84 -33.24 -2.24 -6.58
C HIS A 84 -33.72 -2.21 -8.03
N LYS A 85 -34.72 -1.37 -8.34
CA LYS A 85 -35.22 -1.18 -9.71
C LYS A 85 -35.09 0.29 -10.13
N LYS A 86 -35.10 0.53 -11.44
CA LYS A 86 -35.20 1.87 -12.03
C LYS A 86 -36.54 2.00 -12.74
N LYS A 87 -37.31 3.04 -12.41
CA LYS A 87 -38.53 3.42 -13.12
C LYS A 87 -38.20 4.31 -14.32
N TYR A 88 -38.84 4.08 -15.45
CA TYR A 88 -38.76 4.93 -16.64
C TYR A 88 -40.07 4.84 -17.44
N ARG A 89 -40.26 5.74 -18.40
CA ARG A 89 -41.40 5.68 -19.33
C ARG A 89 -40.91 5.25 -20.70
N ASP A 90 -41.64 4.34 -21.34
CA ASP A 90 -41.37 3.94 -22.72
C ASP A 90 -41.82 5.02 -23.72
N LYS A 91 -41.65 4.74 -25.01
CA LYS A 91 -42.03 5.64 -26.11
C LYS A 91 -43.53 5.98 -26.13
N ASN A 92 -44.36 5.12 -25.54
CA ASN A 92 -45.82 5.28 -25.47
C ASN A 92 -46.27 5.93 -24.15
N GLY A 93 -45.31 6.34 -23.29
CA GLY A 93 -45.59 6.95 -21.99
C GLY A 93 -45.98 5.95 -20.89
N ILE A 94 -45.88 4.65 -21.14
CA ILE A 94 -46.17 3.59 -20.17
C ILE A 94 -45.02 3.47 -19.18
N LEU A 95 -45.35 3.41 -17.88
CA LEU A 95 -44.36 3.26 -16.82
C LEU A 95 -43.85 1.82 -16.75
N CYS A 96 -42.53 1.66 -16.90
CA CYS A 96 -41.81 0.39 -16.87
C CYS A 96 -40.77 0.35 -15.73
N PHE A 97 -40.38 -0.85 -15.32
CA PHE A 97 -39.37 -1.10 -14.29
C PHE A 97 -38.27 -2.01 -14.82
N VAL A 98 -37.02 -1.61 -14.65
CA VAL A 98 -35.84 -2.42 -14.99
C VAL A 98 -35.08 -2.77 -13.73
N GLU A 99 -34.62 -4.00 -13.63
CA GLU A 99 -33.77 -4.48 -12.55
C GLU A 99 -32.43 -3.75 -12.53
N VAL A 100 -31.94 -3.46 -11.33
CA VAL A 100 -30.62 -2.84 -11.12
C VAL A 100 -29.89 -3.69 -10.07
N PRO A 101 -29.27 -4.81 -10.50
CA PRO A 101 -28.80 -5.86 -9.58
C PRO A 101 -27.85 -5.35 -8.50
N TYR A 102 -26.92 -4.46 -8.85
CA TYR A 102 -25.93 -3.89 -7.91
C TYR A 102 -26.53 -3.01 -6.80
N ARG A 103 -27.81 -2.64 -6.87
CA ARG A 103 -28.52 -1.95 -5.78
C ARG A 103 -29.10 -2.92 -4.74
N ASN A 104 -29.05 -4.21 -5.00
CA ASN A 104 -29.36 -5.25 -4.04
C ASN A 104 -28.09 -5.63 -3.26
N LYS A 105 -28.12 -5.48 -1.94
CA LYS A 105 -26.96 -5.75 -1.06
C LYS A 105 -26.49 -7.20 -1.13
N GLU A 106 -27.42 -8.15 -1.14
CA GLU A 106 -27.09 -9.59 -1.20
C GLU A 106 -26.47 -9.96 -2.54
N TRP A 107 -27.03 -9.43 -3.64
CA TRP A 107 -26.48 -9.63 -4.97
C TRP A 107 -25.05 -9.07 -5.06
N LEU A 108 -24.84 -7.82 -4.63
CA LEU A 108 -23.53 -7.19 -4.72
C LEU A 108 -22.51 -7.85 -3.79
N TYR A 109 -22.91 -8.32 -2.61
CA TYR A 109 -22.04 -9.11 -1.72
C TYR A 109 -21.57 -10.40 -2.39
N ASN A 110 -22.48 -11.15 -3.01
CA ASN A 110 -22.13 -12.41 -3.66
C ASN A 110 -21.18 -12.19 -4.85
N GLU A 111 -21.43 -11.20 -5.69
CA GLU A 111 -20.54 -10.90 -6.83
C GLU A 111 -19.19 -10.33 -6.38
N TYR A 112 -19.19 -9.34 -5.49
CA TYR A 112 -17.98 -8.60 -5.14
C TYR A 112 -17.11 -9.32 -4.10
N ILE A 113 -17.72 -9.95 -3.08
CA ILE A 113 -17.01 -10.60 -1.97
C ILE A 113 -16.87 -12.10 -2.23
N VAL A 114 -17.96 -12.84 -2.40
CA VAL A 114 -17.94 -14.31 -2.48
C VAL A 114 -17.24 -14.80 -3.75
N LYS A 115 -17.61 -14.24 -4.91
CA LYS A 115 -16.96 -14.53 -6.19
C LYS A 115 -15.65 -13.76 -6.39
N ASN A 116 -15.28 -12.90 -5.43
CA ASN A 116 -14.10 -12.04 -5.45
C ASN A 116 -13.91 -11.20 -6.74
N ARG A 117 -14.99 -10.89 -7.47
CA ARG A 117 -14.90 -10.12 -8.72
C ARG A 117 -14.42 -8.69 -8.46
N THR A 118 -13.80 -8.07 -9.45
CA THR A 118 -13.39 -6.67 -9.32
C THR A 118 -14.60 -5.74 -9.47
N ALA A 119 -14.53 -4.56 -8.83
CA ALA A 119 -15.55 -3.54 -9.02
C ALA A 119 -15.64 -3.07 -10.49
N GLN A 120 -14.57 -3.23 -11.26
CA GLN A 120 -14.55 -2.87 -12.67
C GLN A 120 -15.31 -3.87 -13.52
N GLU A 121 -15.07 -5.17 -13.36
CA GLU A 121 -15.80 -6.23 -14.07
C GLU A 121 -17.31 -6.13 -13.85
N ILE A 122 -17.74 -5.93 -12.60
CA ILE A 122 -19.16 -5.79 -12.26
C ILE A 122 -19.76 -4.52 -12.91
N ALA A 123 -19.00 -3.42 -12.93
CA ALA A 123 -19.46 -2.16 -13.50
C ALA A 123 -19.62 -2.26 -15.03
N GLU A 124 -18.66 -2.88 -15.72
CA GLU A 124 -18.68 -3.11 -17.17
C GLU A 124 -19.84 -4.01 -17.58
N GLU A 125 -20.05 -5.14 -16.88
CA GLU A 125 -21.18 -6.04 -17.14
C GLU A 125 -22.53 -5.35 -16.98
N ASN A 126 -22.65 -4.47 -15.99
CA ASN A 126 -23.88 -3.71 -15.73
C ASN A 126 -23.97 -2.41 -16.57
N SER A 127 -23.00 -2.14 -17.45
CA SER A 127 -22.93 -0.92 -18.26
C SER A 127 -23.04 0.37 -17.43
N ILE A 128 -22.35 0.42 -16.29
CA ILE A 128 -22.31 1.58 -15.39
C ILE A 128 -20.90 2.12 -15.20
N ASN A 129 -20.81 3.36 -14.73
CA ASN A 129 -19.54 3.94 -14.32
C ASN A 129 -19.02 3.25 -13.05
N LEU A 130 -17.71 2.94 -13.01
CA LEU A 130 -17.01 2.38 -11.84
C LEU A 130 -17.26 3.17 -10.55
N ARG A 131 -17.36 4.50 -10.63
CA ARG A 131 -17.67 5.37 -9.49
C ARG A 131 -19.03 5.02 -8.89
N THR A 132 -20.04 4.84 -9.73
CA THR A 132 -21.39 4.47 -9.30
C THR A 132 -21.35 3.16 -8.51
N LEU A 133 -20.63 2.15 -8.99
CA LEU A 133 -20.53 0.89 -8.27
C LEU A 133 -19.81 1.06 -6.92
N ARG A 134 -18.71 1.84 -6.88
CA ARG A 134 -17.98 2.13 -5.65
C ARG A 134 -18.83 2.83 -4.59
N GLU A 135 -19.72 3.73 -4.99
CA GLU A 135 -20.68 4.38 -4.09
C GLU A 135 -21.62 3.35 -3.45
N TRP A 136 -22.10 2.35 -4.20
CA TRP A 136 -22.92 1.27 -3.65
C TRP A 136 -22.14 0.30 -2.74
N ILE A 137 -20.91 -0.07 -3.13
CA ILE A 137 -20.00 -0.87 -2.29
C ILE A 137 -19.78 -0.17 -0.94
N SER A 138 -19.51 1.14 -0.97
CA SER A 138 -19.33 1.96 0.24
C SER A 138 -20.62 2.07 1.04
N LYS A 139 -21.76 2.32 0.39
CA LYS A 139 -23.07 2.42 1.05
C LYS A 139 -23.48 1.13 1.76
N PHE A 140 -23.05 -0.03 1.27
CA PHE A 140 -23.31 -1.33 1.87
C PHE A 140 -22.18 -1.83 2.78
N GLU A 141 -21.12 -1.03 2.96
CA GLU A 141 -19.95 -1.34 3.79
C GLU A 141 -19.27 -2.65 3.38
N LEU A 142 -19.20 -2.92 2.07
CA LEU A 142 -18.62 -4.14 1.53
C LEU A 142 -17.10 -3.98 1.40
N THR A 143 -16.35 -4.42 2.42
CA THR A 143 -14.88 -4.38 2.42
C THR A 143 -14.28 -5.74 2.06
N LYS A 144 -13.39 -5.79 1.05
CA LYS A 144 -12.55 -6.97 0.81
C LYS A 144 -11.48 -7.07 1.90
N LYS A 145 -11.43 -8.20 2.62
CA LYS A 145 -10.24 -8.55 3.39
C LYS A 145 -9.19 -9.04 2.38
N ARG A 146 -8.04 -8.35 2.32
CA ARG A 146 -6.89 -8.82 1.55
C ARG A 146 -6.34 -10.07 2.21
N ASP A 147 -6.38 -11.21 1.52
CA ASP A 147 -5.64 -12.40 1.95
C ASP A 147 -4.19 -12.27 1.48
N LEU A 148 -3.40 -11.55 2.28
CA LEU A 148 -1.99 -11.32 2.00
C LEU A 148 -1.19 -12.62 1.92
N LYS A 149 -1.65 -13.71 2.56
CA LYS A 149 -0.96 -15.01 2.51
C LYS A 149 -1.17 -15.70 1.17
N GLN A 150 -2.32 -15.49 0.54
CA GLN A 150 -2.57 -15.95 -0.82
C GLN A 150 -1.79 -15.13 -1.86
N GLU A 151 -1.74 -13.80 -1.71
CA GLU A 151 -1.04 -12.91 -2.65
C GLU A 151 0.50 -13.04 -2.55
N LEU A 152 1.02 -13.20 -1.33
CA LEU A 152 2.45 -13.27 -0.98
C LEU A 152 2.74 -14.51 -0.11
N PRO A 153 2.71 -15.72 -0.71
CA PRO A 153 3.03 -16.94 0.01
C PRO A 153 4.48 -16.96 0.47
N LYS A 154 4.74 -17.80 1.48
CA LYS A 154 6.03 -17.94 2.17
C LYS A 154 7.24 -18.09 1.22
N GLU A 155 7.14 -18.94 0.21
CA GLU A 155 8.22 -19.20 -0.76
C GLU A 155 8.51 -17.99 -1.67
N LYS A 156 7.45 -17.26 -2.04
CA LYS A 156 7.53 -16.12 -2.95
C LYS A 156 8.21 -14.94 -2.29
N ILE A 157 7.78 -14.61 -1.07
CA ILE A 157 8.42 -13.53 -0.30
C ILE A 157 9.87 -13.89 0.07
N TYR A 158 10.16 -15.17 0.34
CA TYR A 158 11.53 -15.63 0.57
C TYR A 158 12.43 -15.42 -0.66
N THR A 159 11.95 -15.85 -1.83
CA THR A 159 12.68 -15.67 -3.09
C THR A 159 12.96 -14.19 -3.36
N MET A 160 11.96 -13.32 -3.25
CA MET A 160 12.13 -11.90 -3.49
C MET A 160 13.10 -11.24 -2.50
N TYR A 161 12.94 -11.52 -1.20
CA TYR A 161 13.68 -10.83 -0.16
C TYR A 161 15.10 -11.38 0.03
N PHE A 162 15.27 -12.70 0.11
CA PHE A 162 16.55 -13.33 0.44
C PHE A 162 17.37 -13.76 -0.77
N ILE A 163 16.75 -14.17 -1.88
CA ILE A 163 17.46 -14.64 -3.08
C ILE A 163 17.69 -13.50 -4.08
N GLN A 164 16.64 -12.72 -4.34
CA GLN A 164 16.71 -11.57 -5.26
C GLN A 164 17.18 -10.28 -4.55
N HIS A 165 17.37 -10.34 -3.22
CA HIS A 165 17.81 -9.22 -2.39
C HIS A 165 16.96 -7.95 -2.57
N MET A 166 15.67 -8.10 -2.86
CA MET A 166 14.74 -6.97 -2.91
C MET A 166 14.53 -6.41 -1.51
N THR A 167 14.51 -5.07 -1.42
CA THR A 167 14.17 -4.38 -0.18
C THR A 167 12.69 -4.55 0.13
N SER A 168 12.31 -4.47 1.41
CA SER A 168 10.92 -4.51 1.81
C SER A 168 10.08 -3.41 1.13
N GLU A 169 10.67 -2.25 0.85
CA GLU A 169 10.02 -1.15 0.12
C GLU A 169 9.79 -1.47 -1.37
N GLU A 170 10.76 -2.10 -2.04
CA GLU A 170 10.60 -2.54 -3.43
C GLU A 170 9.51 -3.60 -3.54
N ILE A 171 9.51 -4.60 -2.64
CA ILE A 171 8.46 -5.62 -2.58
C ILE A 171 7.12 -4.97 -2.25
N GLY A 172 7.06 -4.09 -1.26
CA GLY A 172 5.84 -3.40 -0.86
C GLY A 172 5.21 -2.65 -2.04
N LYS A 173 5.99 -1.86 -2.76
CA LYS A 173 5.52 -1.13 -3.95
C LYS A 173 4.96 -2.05 -5.02
N GLN A 174 5.57 -3.21 -5.26
CA GLN A 174 5.08 -4.17 -6.26
C GLN A 174 3.68 -4.72 -5.92
N TYR A 175 3.33 -4.83 -4.64
CA TYR A 175 2.04 -5.35 -4.18
C TYR A 175 1.10 -4.27 -3.63
N ASN A 176 1.46 -2.99 -3.80
CA ASN A 176 0.75 -1.86 -3.23
C ASN A 176 0.55 -2.01 -1.71
N LEU A 177 1.66 -2.24 -1.01
CA LEU A 177 1.82 -2.40 0.42
C LEU A 177 2.95 -1.49 0.93
N CYS A 178 2.95 -1.18 2.23
CA CYS A 178 4.07 -0.53 2.87
C CYS A 178 5.20 -1.56 3.15
N GLY A 179 6.45 -1.13 3.14
CA GLY A 179 7.59 -2.01 3.46
C GLY A 179 7.46 -2.66 4.85
N ASN A 180 6.90 -1.95 5.84
CA ASN A 180 6.63 -2.50 7.16
C ASN A 180 5.65 -3.69 7.15
N THR A 181 4.70 -3.72 6.22
CA THR A 181 3.78 -4.84 6.06
C THR A 181 4.54 -6.09 5.60
N VAL A 182 5.46 -5.93 4.65
CA VAL A 182 6.33 -7.02 4.16
C VAL A 182 7.21 -7.56 5.30
N ILE A 183 7.80 -6.67 6.11
CA ILE A 183 8.58 -7.04 7.30
C ILE A 183 7.72 -7.82 8.31
N SER A 184 6.50 -7.37 8.55
CA SER A 184 5.58 -8.04 9.49
C SER A 184 5.23 -9.45 8.99
N LEU A 185 4.99 -9.59 7.69
CA LEU A 185 4.70 -10.88 7.06
C LEU A 185 5.90 -11.84 7.13
N LEU A 186 7.13 -11.35 6.90
CA LEU A 186 8.35 -12.15 7.08
C LEU A 186 8.48 -12.69 8.51
N LYS A 187 8.20 -11.84 9.52
CA LYS A 187 8.21 -12.27 10.94
C LYS A 187 7.13 -13.30 11.22
N GLU A 188 5.93 -13.11 10.70
CA GLU A 188 4.82 -14.04 10.87
C GLU A 188 5.14 -15.43 10.27
N TYR A 189 5.88 -15.47 9.16
CA TYR A 189 6.36 -16.72 8.56
C TYR A 189 7.57 -17.35 9.26
N GLY A 190 8.09 -16.71 10.31
CA GLY A 190 9.18 -17.19 11.13
C GLY A 190 10.57 -16.93 10.55
N TYR A 191 10.73 -15.93 9.67
CA TYR A 191 12.04 -15.59 9.11
C TYR A 191 12.81 -14.60 9.98
N GLU A 192 14.10 -14.87 10.16
CA GLU A 192 15.03 -13.92 10.77
C GLU A 192 15.36 -12.80 9.78
N ILE A 193 15.14 -11.57 10.22
CA ILE A 193 15.37 -10.39 9.38
C ILE A 193 16.82 -9.96 9.55
N PRO A 194 17.61 -9.84 8.47
CA PRO A 194 18.98 -9.39 8.55
C PRO A 194 19.07 -8.02 9.20
N THR A 195 20.12 -7.83 9.99
CA THR A 195 20.42 -6.55 10.63
C THR A 195 20.65 -5.46 9.57
N ARG A 196 20.51 -4.20 9.99
CA ARG A 196 20.78 -3.05 9.13
C ARG A 196 22.19 -3.11 8.51
N SER A 197 23.18 -3.57 9.26
CA SER A 197 24.56 -3.70 8.79
C SER A 197 24.69 -4.76 7.68
N GLU A 198 24.00 -5.89 7.83
CA GLU A 198 23.99 -6.97 6.84
C GLU A 198 23.28 -6.53 5.56
N LEU A 199 22.13 -5.86 5.67
CA LEU A 199 21.42 -5.30 4.52
C LEU A 199 22.27 -4.26 3.76
N ILE A 200 22.96 -3.39 4.50
CA ILE A 200 23.88 -2.39 3.92
C ILE A 200 25.01 -3.08 3.14
N ARG A 201 25.60 -4.13 3.72
CA ARG A 201 26.66 -4.91 3.05
C ARG A 201 26.14 -5.54 1.75
N THR A 202 25.00 -6.20 1.79
CA THR A 202 24.34 -6.78 0.60
C THR A 202 24.08 -5.70 -0.46
N TYR A 203 23.59 -4.53 -0.07
CA TYR A 203 23.36 -3.43 -1.00
C TYR A 203 24.65 -2.95 -1.70
N TYR A 204 25.72 -2.72 -0.93
CA TYR A 204 26.99 -2.24 -1.47
C TYR A 204 27.68 -3.31 -2.35
N ASN A 205 27.65 -4.58 -1.93
CA ASN A 205 28.37 -5.67 -2.59
C ASN A 205 27.60 -6.27 -3.78
N GLN A 206 26.28 -6.38 -3.72
CA GLN A 206 25.48 -7.14 -4.69
C GLN A 206 24.50 -6.28 -5.50
N LYS A 207 24.00 -5.17 -4.94
CA LYS A 207 23.14 -4.22 -5.67
C LYS A 207 23.88 -3.03 -6.29
N GLY A 208 25.20 -3.17 -6.44
CA GLY A 208 26.05 -2.16 -7.11
C GLY A 208 26.10 -0.81 -6.39
N GLY A 209 25.90 -0.80 -5.07
CA GLY A 209 25.98 0.42 -4.27
C GLY A 209 27.33 1.12 -4.40
N TYR A 210 28.43 0.35 -4.50
CA TYR A 210 29.75 0.93 -4.76
C TYR A 210 29.87 1.55 -6.15
N GLU A 211 29.38 0.90 -7.21
CA GLU A 211 29.40 1.52 -8.55
C GLU A 211 28.57 2.81 -8.57
N LYS A 212 27.40 2.81 -7.94
CA LYS A 212 26.56 4.00 -7.84
C LYS A 212 27.31 5.14 -7.15
N VAL A 213 27.90 4.88 -5.99
CA VAL A 213 28.70 5.88 -5.25
C VAL A 213 29.85 6.41 -6.11
N ARG A 214 30.59 5.53 -6.79
CA ARG A 214 31.69 5.92 -7.70
C ARG A 214 31.21 6.81 -8.84
N LYS A 215 30.08 6.46 -9.48
CA LYS A 215 29.48 7.27 -10.56
C LYS A 215 28.97 8.62 -10.05
N THR A 216 28.41 8.67 -8.85
CA THR A 216 27.88 9.91 -8.25
C THR A 216 28.96 10.75 -7.54
N GLN A 217 30.20 10.28 -7.47
CA GLN A 217 31.27 10.98 -6.79
C GLN A 217 31.61 12.28 -7.54
N SER A 218 31.62 13.40 -6.82
CA SER A 218 31.94 14.71 -7.41
C SER A 218 33.35 14.71 -8.00
N THR A 219 33.46 15.13 -9.26
CA THR A 219 34.75 15.28 -9.96
C THR A 219 35.63 16.28 -9.23
N ILE A 220 36.95 16.17 -9.40
CA ILE A 220 37.90 17.11 -8.78
C ILE A 220 37.58 18.56 -9.19
N GLU A 221 37.19 18.77 -10.44
CA GLU A 221 36.80 20.07 -10.97
C GLU A 221 35.55 20.64 -10.27
N ASN A 222 34.52 19.81 -10.05
CA ASN A 222 33.31 20.23 -9.33
C ASN A 222 33.62 20.53 -7.85
N ARG A 223 34.54 19.78 -7.24
CA ARG A 223 35.02 20.06 -5.88
C ARG A 223 35.80 21.37 -5.81
N ILE A 224 36.64 21.68 -6.80
CA ILE A 224 37.35 22.96 -6.91
C ILE A 224 36.36 24.11 -7.09
N LYS A 225 35.42 24.01 -8.04
CA LYS A 225 34.37 25.02 -8.27
C LYS A 225 33.56 25.31 -7.00
N SER A 226 33.17 24.25 -6.28
CA SER A 226 32.46 24.38 -4.99
C SER A 226 33.30 25.08 -3.93
N SER A 227 34.58 24.72 -3.80
CA SER A 227 35.51 25.35 -2.85
C SER A 227 35.78 26.82 -3.19
N CYS A 228 35.97 27.16 -4.47
CA CYS A 228 36.15 28.54 -4.94
C CYS A 228 34.92 29.38 -4.64
N ARG A 229 33.72 28.87 -4.93
CA ARG A 229 32.45 29.54 -4.61
C ARG A 229 32.30 29.81 -3.11
N GLN A 230 32.63 28.84 -2.26
CA GLN A 230 32.56 29.00 -0.80
C GLN A 230 33.55 30.03 -0.27
N ARG A 231 34.72 30.15 -0.90
CA ARG A 231 35.78 31.10 -0.53
C ARG A 231 35.67 32.47 -1.21
N GLY A 232 34.75 32.63 -2.16
CA GLY A 232 34.62 33.85 -2.97
C GLY A 232 35.84 34.12 -3.87
N ILE A 233 36.62 33.10 -4.22
CA ILE A 233 37.84 33.23 -5.04
C ILE A 233 37.59 32.72 -6.47
N SER A 234 38.36 33.22 -7.43
CA SER A 234 38.32 32.68 -8.79
C SER A 234 38.99 31.30 -8.87
N ILE A 235 38.74 30.55 -9.95
CA ILE A 235 39.42 29.27 -10.20
C ILE A 235 40.92 29.47 -10.40
N LYS A 236 41.35 30.61 -10.95
CA LYS A 236 42.77 30.94 -11.18
C LYS A 236 43.52 31.14 -9.87
N ASP A 237 42.83 31.63 -8.84
CA ASP A 237 43.40 31.89 -7.52
C ASP A 237 43.32 30.66 -6.59
N PHE A 238 42.90 29.51 -7.12
CA PHE A 238 42.79 28.28 -6.32
C PHE A 238 44.18 27.69 -6.05
N ASN A 239 44.66 27.87 -4.82
CA ASN A 239 45.94 27.35 -4.34
C ASN A 239 45.86 25.97 -3.66
N GLY A 240 44.70 25.29 -3.76
CA GLY A 240 44.49 23.96 -3.18
C GLY A 240 43.45 23.92 -2.05
N PHE A 241 43.13 22.70 -1.65
CA PHE A 241 42.23 22.46 -0.52
C PHE A 241 42.95 22.71 0.81
N SER A 242 42.22 23.19 1.81
CA SER A 242 42.73 23.30 3.19
C SER A 242 43.09 21.95 3.80
N THR A 243 42.50 20.88 3.29
CA THR A 243 42.69 19.51 3.73
C THR A 243 43.76 18.83 2.89
N THR A 244 44.70 18.13 3.54
CA THR A 244 45.76 17.40 2.83
C THR A 244 45.19 16.28 1.95
N GLU A 245 45.88 15.98 0.86
CA GLU A 245 45.55 14.87 -0.04
C GLU A 245 45.42 13.54 0.70
N ALA A 246 46.35 13.28 1.63
CA ALA A 246 46.32 12.09 2.47
C ALA A 246 45.07 12.02 3.37
N HIS A 247 44.63 13.16 3.94
CA HIS A 247 43.41 13.18 4.76
C HIS A 247 42.16 12.98 3.90
N MET A 248 42.09 13.60 2.71
CA MET A 248 40.99 13.36 1.77
C MET A 248 40.93 11.90 1.30
N ALA A 249 42.10 11.28 1.07
CA ALA A 249 42.20 9.90 0.66
C ALA A 249 41.74 8.91 1.75
N ARG A 250 41.93 9.22 3.04
CA ARG A 250 41.42 8.40 4.15
C ARG A 250 39.92 8.58 4.43
N ASN A 251 39.34 9.69 3.99
CA ASN A 251 37.93 10.02 4.25
C ASN A 251 37.02 9.82 3.02
N ASN A 252 37.53 9.17 1.98
CA ASN A 252 36.72 8.86 0.80
C ASN A 252 36.05 7.47 0.90
N THR A 253 35.23 7.18 -0.11
CA THR A 253 34.46 5.93 -0.19
C THR A 253 35.35 4.72 -0.50
N TYR A 254 36.43 4.90 -1.28
CA TYR A 254 37.42 3.84 -1.56
C TYR A 254 38.12 3.35 -0.29
N TYR A 255 38.47 4.24 0.63
CA TYR A 255 39.08 3.88 1.91
C TYR A 255 38.11 3.06 2.75
N LYS A 256 36.85 3.50 2.85
CA LYS A 256 35.82 2.75 3.60
C LYS A 256 35.58 1.35 3.02
N GLU A 257 35.51 1.24 1.70
CA GLU A 257 35.43 -0.03 0.98
C GLU A 257 36.65 -0.92 1.27
N TRP A 258 37.86 -0.37 1.19
CA TRP A 258 39.09 -1.09 1.49
C TRP A 258 39.12 -1.62 2.92
N VAL A 259 38.81 -0.80 3.93
CA VAL A 259 38.73 -1.23 5.34
C VAL A 259 37.78 -2.41 5.49
N GLN A 260 36.59 -2.32 4.89
CA GLN A 260 35.60 -3.39 4.96
C GLN A 260 36.10 -4.68 4.32
N LYS A 261 36.73 -4.61 3.13
CA LYS A 261 37.29 -5.77 2.43
C LYS A 261 38.43 -6.44 3.22
N VAL A 262 39.27 -5.64 3.87
CA VAL A 262 40.33 -6.16 4.76
C VAL A 262 39.72 -6.91 5.94
N PHE A 263 38.69 -6.34 6.58
CA PHE A 263 38.00 -7.00 7.69
C PHE A 263 37.28 -8.27 7.25
N GLU A 264 36.62 -8.26 6.10
CA GLU A 264 35.95 -9.45 5.54
C GLU A 264 36.95 -10.57 5.23
N ARG A 265 38.08 -10.24 4.58
CA ARG A 265 39.19 -11.18 4.32
C ARG A 265 39.70 -11.83 5.61
N ASP A 266 39.92 -11.00 6.64
CA ASP A 266 40.45 -11.44 7.93
C ASP A 266 39.36 -12.04 8.85
N ASN A 267 38.17 -12.28 8.31
CA ASN A 267 37.02 -12.82 9.04
C ASN A 267 36.73 -12.05 10.34
N TYR A 268 36.87 -10.72 10.28
CA TYR A 268 36.73 -9.76 11.38
C TYR A 268 37.56 -10.13 12.61
N THR A 269 38.74 -10.72 12.38
CA THR A 269 39.61 -11.24 13.45
C THR A 269 40.93 -10.51 13.47
N CYS A 270 41.38 -10.10 14.65
CA CYS A 270 42.69 -9.50 14.81
C CYS A 270 43.79 -10.53 14.46
N GLN A 271 44.63 -10.19 13.49
CA GLN A 271 45.70 -11.08 13.00
C GLN A 271 46.89 -11.18 13.95
N CYS A 272 46.91 -10.39 15.03
CA CYS A 272 47.94 -10.45 16.06
C CYS A 272 47.51 -11.34 17.24
N CYS A 273 46.35 -11.07 17.85
CA CYS A 273 45.90 -11.76 19.07
C CYS A 273 44.77 -12.78 18.86
N GLY A 274 44.27 -12.95 17.63
CA GLY A 274 43.20 -13.92 17.32
C GLY A 274 41.80 -13.50 17.80
N LYS A 275 41.63 -12.33 18.43
CA LYS A 275 40.32 -11.86 18.89
C LYS A 275 39.40 -11.54 17.72
N ARG A 276 38.26 -12.22 17.64
CA ARG A 276 37.17 -11.93 16.69
C ARG A 276 36.29 -10.79 17.19
N GLY A 277 36.01 -9.81 16.34
CA GLY A 277 35.08 -8.71 16.58
C GLY A 277 35.59 -7.61 17.52
N GLY A 278 34.68 -6.72 17.93
CA GLY A 278 34.98 -5.54 18.73
C GLY A 278 35.44 -4.34 17.88
N LYS A 279 36.26 -3.46 18.48
CA LYS A 279 36.81 -2.28 17.80
C LYS A 279 38.05 -2.68 17.00
N LEU A 280 37.90 -2.78 15.69
CA LEU A 280 38.93 -3.19 14.74
C LEU A 280 39.45 -2.00 13.93
N ASN A 281 40.71 -2.07 13.53
CA ASN A 281 41.38 -1.09 12.68
C ASN A 281 42.11 -1.83 11.54
N ALA A 282 42.00 -1.30 10.32
CA ALA A 282 42.79 -1.80 9.19
C ALA A 282 44.11 -1.03 9.15
N HIS A 283 45.20 -1.72 9.42
CA HIS A 283 46.56 -1.19 9.35
C HIS A 283 47.14 -1.40 7.95
N HIS A 284 47.88 -0.41 7.44
CA HIS A 284 48.59 -0.52 6.16
C HIS A 284 49.98 -1.15 6.36
N LEU A 285 50.31 -2.20 5.62
CA LEU A 285 51.66 -2.83 5.66
C LEU A 285 52.73 -1.91 5.08
N TYR A 286 52.45 -1.36 3.90
CA TYR A 286 53.23 -0.31 3.24
C TYR A 286 52.61 1.05 3.53
N ASN A 287 53.45 1.98 3.98
CA ASN A 287 53.01 3.30 4.44
C ASN A 287 52.10 4.04 3.43
N PHE A 288 50.95 4.51 3.93
CA PHE A 288 49.90 5.20 3.17
C PHE A 288 50.38 6.45 2.41
N SER A 289 51.30 7.22 2.99
CA SER A 289 51.78 8.47 2.39
C SER A 289 52.79 8.21 1.27
N LYS A 290 53.66 7.20 1.43
CA LYS A 290 54.73 6.88 0.47
C LYS A 290 54.23 6.05 -0.71
N TYR A 291 53.33 5.09 -0.47
CA TYR A 291 52.89 4.13 -1.48
C TYR A 291 51.46 4.42 -1.94
N VAL A 292 51.26 5.54 -2.64
CA VAL A 292 49.94 6.02 -3.09
C VAL A 292 49.17 4.96 -3.88
N LYS A 293 49.86 4.19 -4.73
CA LYS A 293 49.26 3.12 -5.55
C LYS A 293 48.75 1.93 -4.73
N LEU A 294 49.28 1.71 -3.53
CA LEU A 294 48.94 0.57 -2.67
C LEU A 294 47.89 0.91 -1.61
N ARG A 295 47.39 2.16 -1.54
CA ARG A 295 46.50 2.61 -0.45
C ARG A 295 45.22 1.79 -0.29
N TYR A 296 44.70 1.26 -1.39
CA TYR A 296 43.46 0.49 -1.45
C TYR A 296 43.67 -0.95 -1.93
N ASP A 297 44.93 -1.40 -2.01
CA ASP A 297 45.22 -2.82 -2.22
C ASP A 297 44.85 -3.57 -0.95
N ILE A 298 43.99 -4.59 -1.08
CA ILE A 298 43.53 -5.41 0.04
C ILE A 298 44.72 -6.12 0.70
N ASN A 299 45.71 -6.55 -0.09
CA ASN A 299 46.91 -7.21 0.43
C ASN A 299 47.84 -6.26 1.17
N ASN A 300 47.68 -4.95 0.98
CA ASN A 300 48.37 -3.93 1.77
C ASN A 300 47.66 -3.65 3.11
N GLY A 301 46.58 -4.34 3.43
CA GLY A 301 45.86 -4.20 4.70
C GLY A 301 46.02 -5.41 5.62
N ILE A 302 46.00 -5.15 6.92
CA ILE A 302 45.90 -6.19 7.96
C ILE A 302 44.99 -5.72 9.10
N THR A 303 44.17 -6.62 9.64
CA THR A 303 43.24 -6.30 10.73
C THR A 303 43.89 -6.42 12.10
N PHE A 304 43.87 -5.34 12.87
CA PHE A 304 44.24 -5.34 14.29
C PHE A 304 43.09 -4.84 15.16
N CYS A 305 42.96 -5.39 16.38
CA CYS A 305 42.05 -4.81 17.37
C CYS A 305 42.65 -3.52 17.94
N GLU A 306 41.80 -2.69 18.54
CA GLU A 306 42.22 -1.41 19.13
C GLU A 306 43.41 -1.55 20.09
N GLN A 307 43.42 -2.62 20.91
CA GLN A 307 44.47 -2.89 21.90
C GLN A 307 45.81 -3.29 21.26
N CYS A 308 45.78 -4.04 20.17
CA CYS A 308 47.00 -4.42 19.43
C CYS A 308 47.50 -3.30 18.51
N HIS A 309 46.63 -2.34 18.15
CA HIS A 309 46.94 -1.34 17.13
C HIS A 309 47.37 0.01 17.71
N LEU A 310 46.59 0.60 18.62
CA LEU A 310 46.75 2.01 19.00
C LEU A 310 47.86 2.25 20.01
N ILE A 311 48.62 3.33 19.83
CA ILE A 311 49.78 3.72 20.66
C ILE A 311 49.48 3.85 22.15
N LYS A 312 48.23 4.20 22.53
CA LYS A 312 47.82 4.37 23.93
C LYS A 312 47.83 3.06 24.74
N TYR A 313 47.89 1.90 24.09
CA TYR A 313 47.95 0.61 24.78
C TYR A 313 49.39 0.11 24.84
N PRO A 314 49.85 -0.38 26.00
CA PRO A 314 51.21 -0.91 26.13
C PRO A 314 51.37 -2.17 25.28
N ASN A 315 52.55 -2.33 24.68
CA ASN A 315 52.87 -3.44 23.77
C ASN A 315 51.98 -3.53 22.51
N SER A 316 51.28 -2.45 22.17
CA SER A 316 50.62 -2.36 20.87
C SER A 316 51.64 -2.09 19.77
N PHE A 317 51.26 -2.33 18.52
CA PHE A 317 52.10 -2.10 17.36
C PHE A 317 52.65 -0.66 17.32
N HIS A 318 51.78 0.35 17.43
CA HIS A 318 52.21 1.75 17.41
C HIS A 318 52.91 2.19 18.70
N SER A 319 52.74 1.49 19.82
CA SER A 319 53.55 1.71 21.03
C SER A 319 55.00 1.22 20.86
N ILE A 320 55.23 0.17 20.08
CA ILE A 320 56.56 -0.42 19.87
C ILE A 320 57.30 0.25 18.70
N TYR A 321 56.62 0.42 17.57
CA TYR A 321 57.24 0.86 16.31
C TYR A 321 56.90 2.30 15.93
N GLY A 322 56.09 3.01 16.73
CA GLY A 322 55.60 4.35 16.43
C GLY A 322 54.54 4.39 15.33
N GLU A 323 54.00 5.58 15.06
CA GLU A 323 52.86 5.78 14.12
C GLU A 323 53.28 6.04 12.66
N LYS A 324 54.58 6.22 12.40
CA LYS A 324 55.09 6.69 11.11
C LYS A 324 56.14 5.75 10.56
N ASN A 325 56.23 5.67 9.23
CA ASN A 325 57.25 4.91 8.49
C ASN A 325 57.31 3.42 8.83
N ASN A 326 56.19 2.82 9.23
CA ASN A 326 56.14 1.38 9.50
C ASN A 326 56.34 0.56 8.23
N THR A 327 56.95 -0.62 8.39
CA THR A 327 57.28 -1.54 7.30
C THR A 327 56.59 -2.90 7.47
N PRO A 328 56.38 -3.67 6.39
CA PRO A 328 55.81 -5.02 6.46
C PRO A 328 56.61 -5.96 7.38
N GLU A 329 57.94 -5.80 7.43
CA GLU A 329 58.82 -6.61 8.28
C GLU A 329 58.53 -6.40 9.76
N GLN A 330 58.28 -5.15 10.18
CA GLN A 330 57.89 -4.83 11.57
C GLN A 330 56.54 -5.45 11.93
N VAL A 331 55.59 -5.46 10.99
CA VAL A 331 54.28 -6.09 11.18
C VAL A 331 54.44 -7.60 11.38
N ASN A 332 55.23 -8.26 10.53
CA ASN A 332 55.50 -9.69 10.63
C ASN A 332 56.22 -10.03 11.94
N GLU A 333 57.23 -9.25 12.32
CA GLU A 333 57.94 -9.40 13.59
C GLU A 333 56.98 -9.25 14.79
N PHE A 334 56.10 -8.26 14.76
CA PHE A 334 55.10 -8.02 15.80
C PHE A 334 54.17 -9.21 16.00
N ILE A 335 53.64 -9.75 14.89
CA ILE A 335 52.75 -10.92 14.92
C ILE A 335 53.49 -12.14 15.48
N GLN A 336 54.70 -12.43 14.98
CA GLN A 336 55.50 -13.56 15.44
C GLN A 336 55.84 -13.48 16.94
N LYS A 337 56.18 -12.29 17.44
CA LYS A 337 56.43 -12.07 18.88
C LYS A 337 55.20 -12.34 19.74
N TYR A 338 54.01 -12.03 19.24
CA TYR A 338 52.76 -12.27 19.94
C TYR A 338 52.40 -13.76 19.93
N THR A 339 52.57 -14.44 18.79
CA THR A 339 52.34 -15.89 18.67
C THR A 339 53.26 -16.70 19.57
N LYS A 340 54.49 -16.26 19.82
CA LYS A 340 55.44 -16.92 20.75
C LYS A 340 55.14 -16.69 22.25
N LYS A 341 54.24 -15.74 22.58
CA LYS A 341 53.84 -15.43 23.96
C LYS A 341 52.55 -16.17 24.38
N LEU A 342 51.83 -16.73 23.43
CA LEU A 342 50.74 -17.68 23.63
C LEU A 342 51.33 -19.09 23.71
#